data_AF-A0A3S9NZA0-F1
#
_entry.id   AF-A0A3S9NZA0-F1
#
_cell.length_a   1.000
_cell.length_b   1.000
_cell.length_c   1.000
_cell.angle_alpha   90.00
_cell.angle_beta   90.00
_cell.angle_gamma   90.00
#
_symmetry.space_group_name_H-M   'P 1'
#
loop_
_entity.id
_entity.type
_entity.pdbx_description
1 polymer ?
#
loop_
_entity_poly.entity_id
_entity_poly.type
_entity_poly.pdbx_seq_one_letter_code
_entity_poly.pdbx_strand_id
1 'polypeptide(L)'
;MKTVASLITVALLFAYFNMAYAVEVEKIAATHLNELKGNVFSGKGAENLLEDYVGLFRDNKSTFIFHTESEDLVAQFKSGIRTVELCETIITNQMTNVYFKINGDVLVHVSYLNKSGEMYKCRLRQEKQLVADLAKASK
;
A
#
# COMPACT_ATOMS: atom_id res chain seq x y z
N MET A 1 -59.68 29.16 28.46
CA MET A 1 -59.77 28.39 27.21
C MET A 1 -58.38 28.12 26.70
N LYS A 2 -58.04 26.85 26.43
CA LYS A 2 -56.81 26.43 25.75
C LYS A 2 -56.98 26.68 24.25
N THR A 3 -55.94 27.15 23.57
CA THR A 3 -55.58 26.70 22.21
C THR A 3 -54.15 27.12 21.90
N VAL A 4 -53.44 26.18 21.29
CA VAL A 4 -52.00 26.11 21.01
C VAL A 4 -51.81 26.33 19.51
N ALA A 5 -50.56 26.62 19.12
CA ALA A 5 -49.96 26.53 17.78
C ALA A 5 -49.89 27.87 17.01
N SER A 6 -48.83 28.19 16.27
CA SER A 6 -47.79 27.32 15.72
C SER A 6 -46.48 28.08 15.51
N LEU A 7 -45.38 27.42 15.89
CA LEU A 7 -44.00 27.77 15.62
C LEU A 7 -43.70 27.32 14.17
N ILE A 8 -43.39 28.23 13.25
CA ILE A 8 -42.81 27.86 11.95
C ILE A 8 -41.39 28.42 11.89
N THR A 9 -40.47 27.52 12.17
CA THR A 9 -39.02 27.66 12.09
C THR A 9 -38.61 27.97 10.66
N VAL A 10 -38.10 29.17 10.40
CA VAL A 10 -37.40 29.49 9.15
C VAL A 10 -35.99 28.91 9.26
N ALA A 11 -35.87 27.61 8.98
CA ALA A 11 -34.59 26.96 8.71
C ALA A 11 -34.40 26.91 7.19
N LEU A 12 -33.94 28.01 6.61
CA LEU A 12 -33.54 28.07 5.22
C LEU A 12 -32.16 28.70 5.13
N LEU A 13 -31.27 27.92 4.50
CA LEU A 13 -30.03 28.35 3.85
C LEU A 13 -28.77 28.45 4.72
N PHE A 14 -28.41 27.35 5.37
CA PHE A 14 -27.01 26.91 5.34
C PHE A 14 -26.91 25.67 4.46
N ALA A 15 -27.04 25.87 3.15
CA ALA A 15 -26.49 24.93 2.19
C ALA A 15 -24.96 25.02 2.32
N TYR A 16 -24.42 24.25 3.26
CA TYR A 16 -23.00 23.91 3.28
C TYR A 16 -22.71 23.17 1.99
N PHE A 17 -22.25 23.92 0.98
CA PHE A 17 -21.46 23.37 -0.10
C PHE A 17 -20.19 22.79 0.52
N ASN A 18 -20.26 21.54 0.97
CA ASN A 18 -19.08 20.70 1.05
C ASN A 18 -18.67 20.43 -0.40
N MET A 19 -17.92 21.36 -0.99
CA MET A 19 -17.02 21.00 -2.07
C MET A 19 -16.02 20.04 -1.43
N ALA A 20 -16.36 18.75 -1.46
CA ALA A 20 -15.39 17.69 -1.30
C ALA A 20 -14.43 17.84 -2.49
N TYR A 21 -13.39 18.66 -2.30
CA TYR A 21 -12.23 18.58 -3.14
C TYR A 21 -11.70 17.16 -2.95
N ALA A 22 -11.93 16.31 -3.95
CA ALA A 22 -11.22 15.07 -4.08
C ALA A 22 -9.74 15.46 -4.24
N VAL A 23 -9.03 15.54 -3.11
CA VAL A 23 -7.58 15.58 -3.13
C VAL A 23 -7.19 14.27 -3.80
N GLU A 24 -6.54 14.33 -4.96
CA GLU A 24 -5.86 13.17 -5.53
C GLU A 24 -4.80 12.77 -4.50
N VAL A 25 -5.16 11.88 -3.58
CA VAL A 25 -4.23 11.31 -2.64
C VAL A 25 -3.38 10.34 -3.45
N GLU A 26 -2.12 10.71 -3.67
CA GLU A 26 -1.11 9.76 -4.13
C GLU A 26 -1.14 8.59 -3.15
N LYS A 27 -1.64 7.42 -3.61
CA LYS A 27 -1.93 6.25 -2.75
C LYS A 27 -0.73 5.84 -1.90
N ILE A 28 0.49 6.22 -2.33
CA ILE A 28 1.74 5.99 -1.63
C ILE A 28 2.62 7.25 -1.78
N ALA A 29 2.49 8.21 -0.86
CA ALA A 29 3.31 9.43 -0.89
C ALA A 29 4.80 9.11 -0.69
N ALA A 30 5.67 9.77 -1.45
CA ALA A 30 7.13 9.59 -1.34
C ALA A 30 7.67 9.80 0.09
N THR A 31 7.08 10.73 0.85
CA THR A 31 7.44 10.99 2.25
C THR A 31 7.22 9.75 3.12
N HIS A 32 6.07 9.09 2.98
CA HIS A 32 5.74 7.88 3.74
C HIS A 32 6.72 6.74 3.43
N LEU A 33 7.06 6.55 2.15
CA LEU A 33 8.04 5.55 1.74
C LEU A 33 9.43 5.80 2.32
N ASN A 34 9.86 7.05 2.37
CA ASN A 34 11.15 7.43 2.95
C ASN A 34 11.20 7.19 4.46
N GLU A 35 10.08 7.38 5.16
CA GLU A 35 9.97 7.07 6.60
C GLU A 35 10.02 5.57 6.88
N LEU A 36 9.49 4.74 5.97
CA LEU A 36 9.50 3.28 6.10
C LEU A 36 10.83 2.65 5.66
N LYS A 37 11.54 3.26 4.71
CA LYS A 37 12.71 2.67 4.06
C LYS A 37 13.83 2.37 5.07
N GLY A 38 14.37 1.15 5.00
CA GLY A 38 15.45 0.66 5.87
C GLY A 38 15.01 0.24 7.27
N ASN A 39 13.75 0.44 7.65
CA ASN A 39 13.23 -0.07 8.92
C ASN A 39 12.83 -1.54 8.79
N VAL A 40 13.21 -2.33 9.79
CA VAL A 40 12.84 -3.75 9.89
C VAL A 40 11.67 -3.91 10.85
N PHE A 41 10.53 -4.31 10.30
CA PHE A 41 9.31 -4.61 11.04
C PHE A 41 9.28 -6.09 11.39
N SER A 42 8.65 -6.43 12.52
CA SER A 42 8.61 -7.82 13.01
C SER A 42 7.21 -8.23 13.47
N GLY A 43 6.95 -9.55 13.44
CA GLY A 43 5.67 -10.12 13.88
C GLY A 43 4.48 -9.49 13.15
N LYS A 44 3.45 -9.07 13.90
CA LYS A 44 2.25 -8.47 13.31
C LYS A 44 2.53 -7.15 12.57
N GLY A 45 3.56 -6.39 12.99
CA GLY A 45 3.97 -5.18 12.28
C GLY A 45 4.52 -5.46 10.89
N ALA A 46 5.22 -6.59 10.72
CA ALA A 46 5.74 -7.02 9.42
C ALA A 46 4.61 -7.37 8.45
N GLU A 47 3.59 -8.06 8.95
CA GLU A 47 2.42 -8.41 8.16
C GLU A 47 1.57 -7.19 7.80
N ASN A 48 1.28 -6.33 8.77
CA ASN A 48 0.48 -5.12 8.53
C ASN A 48 1.15 -4.22 7.48
N LEU A 49 2.48 -4.07 7.56
CA LEU A 49 3.22 -3.35 6.53
C LEU A 49 3.01 -3.98 5.14
N LEU A 50 3.02 -5.30 4.99
CA LEU A 50 2.83 -5.93 3.68
C LEU A 50 1.38 -5.86 3.18
N GLU A 51 0.38 -5.90 4.05
CA GLU A 51 -1.03 -5.84 3.66
C GLU A 51 -1.39 -4.55 2.91
N ASP A 52 -0.67 -3.46 3.17
CA ASP A 52 -0.84 -2.19 2.46
C ASP A 52 -0.37 -2.27 0.99
N TYR A 53 0.42 -3.29 0.65
CA TYR A 53 1.11 -3.40 -0.64
C TYR A 53 0.70 -4.65 -1.42
N VAL A 54 0.50 -5.79 -0.77
CA VAL A 54 0.23 -7.07 -1.46
C VAL A 54 -0.99 -7.78 -0.92
N GLY A 55 -1.59 -8.64 -1.74
CA GLY A 55 -2.61 -9.55 -1.25
C GLY A 55 -1.98 -10.57 -0.30
N LEU A 56 -2.48 -10.65 0.94
CA LEU A 56 -2.05 -11.65 1.91
C LEU A 56 -3.20 -12.61 2.25
N PHE A 57 -2.93 -13.90 2.14
CA PHE A 57 -3.78 -14.95 2.71
C PHE A 57 -2.99 -15.73 3.76
N ARG A 58 -3.68 -16.12 4.84
CA ARG A 58 -3.09 -16.87 5.95
C ARG A 58 -3.83 -18.18 6.10
N ASP A 59 -3.08 -19.28 6.13
CA ASP A 59 -3.60 -20.60 6.47
C ASP A 59 -2.65 -21.27 7.47
N ASN A 60 -3.15 -21.48 8.69
CA ASN A 60 -2.39 -22.02 9.81
C ASN A 60 -1.10 -21.22 10.08
N LYS A 61 0.06 -21.83 9.79
CA LYS A 61 1.39 -21.22 9.93
C LYS A 61 1.94 -20.66 8.62
N SER A 62 1.20 -20.81 7.53
CA SER A 62 1.63 -20.36 6.20
C SER A 62 1.03 -19.00 5.87
N THR A 63 1.85 -18.16 5.25
CA THR A 63 1.41 -16.88 4.66
C THR A 63 1.66 -16.93 3.16
N PHE A 64 0.69 -16.49 2.38
CA PHE A 64 0.73 -16.49 0.93
C PHE A 64 0.65 -15.05 0.44
N ILE A 65 1.48 -14.70 -0.54
CA ILE A 65 1.50 -13.40 -1.20
C ILE A 65 0.89 -13.55 -2.59
N PHE A 66 -0.01 -12.64 -2.95
CA PHE A 66 -0.68 -12.60 -4.25
C PHE A 66 -0.57 -11.23 -4.90
N HIS A 67 -0.71 -11.23 -6.22
CA HIS A 67 -1.00 -10.03 -6.97
C HIS A 67 -2.45 -9.59 -6.68
N THR A 68 -2.69 -8.33 -6.34
CA THR A 68 -4.05 -7.87 -5.93
C THR A 68 -5.05 -7.83 -7.08
N GLU A 69 -4.59 -7.51 -8.30
CA GLU A 69 -5.50 -7.43 -9.45
C GLU A 69 -5.78 -8.79 -10.12
N SER A 70 -4.76 -9.63 -10.34
CA SER A 70 -4.93 -10.93 -11.02
C SER A 70 -5.18 -12.10 -10.08
N GLU A 71 -5.00 -11.90 -8.77
CA GLU A 71 -5.05 -12.95 -7.73
C GLU A 71 -4.01 -14.07 -7.93
N ASP A 72 -2.97 -13.84 -8.76
CA ASP A 72 -1.91 -14.81 -8.99
C ASP A 72 -1.06 -15.02 -7.72
N LEU A 73 -0.81 -16.28 -7.37
CA LEU A 73 0.08 -16.65 -6.27
C LEU A 73 1.54 -16.31 -6.63
N VAL A 74 2.17 -15.49 -5.80
CA VAL A 74 3.56 -15.04 -5.98
C VAL A 74 4.52 -15.83 -5.10
N ALA A 75 4.17 -16.04 -3.83
CA ALA A 75 5.04 -16.72 -2.88
C ALA A 75 4.26 -17.37 -1.73
N GLN A 76 4.80 -18.47 -1.21
CA GLN A 76 4.32 -19.13 0.01
C GLN A 76 5.44 -19.18 1.06
N PHE A 77 5.16 -18.63 2.23
CA PHE A 77 6.03 -18.67 3.40
C PHE A 77 5.49 -19.72 4.38
N LYS A 78 6.03 -20.95 4.33
CA LYS A 78 5.56 -22.10 5.14
C LYS A 78 5.61 -21.89 6.65
N SER A 79 6.45 -20.97 7.12
CA SER A 79 6.62 -20.62 8.53
C SER A 79 6.19 -19.18 8.83
N GLY A 80 5.37 -18.62 7.94
CA GLY A 80 4.85 -17.26 8.04
C GLY A 80 5.91 -16.19 7.75
N ILE A 81 5.49 -14.94 7.93
CA ILE A 81 6.32 -13.76 7.76
C ILE A 81 6.73 -13.26 9.14
N ARG A 82 8.02 -13.33 9.44
CA ARG A 82 8.60 -12.92 10.72
C ARG A 82 9.11 -11.50 10.68
N THR A 83 9.77 -11.14 9.59
CA THR A 83 10.34 -9.80 9.39
C THR A 83 10.09 -9.30 7.98
N VAL A 84 9.94 -7.98 7.84
CA VAL A 84 9.82 -7.28 6.56
C VAL A 84 10.61 -5.98 6.65
N GLU A 85 11.37 -5.70 5.62
CA GLU A 85 12.10 -4.45 5.43
C GLU A 85 11.74 -3.88 4.06
N LEU A 86 11.33 -2.61 3.99
CA LEU A 86 11.31 -1.86 2.74
C LEU A 86 12.75 -1.44 2.41
N CYS A 87 13.46 -2.24 1.63
CA CYS A 87 14.88 -2.01 1.36
C CYS A 87 15.11 -0.96 0.26
N GLU A 88 14.21 -0.82 -0.71
CA GLU A 88 14.40 0.13 -1.80
C GLU A 88 13.10 0.61 -2.44
N THR A 89 13.11 1.82 -2.99
CA THR A 89 12.00 2.45 -3.70
C THR A 89 12.50 3.16 -4.97
N ILE A 90 11.78 2.99 -6.07
CA ILE A 90 12.05 3.68 -7.34
C ILE A 90 10.75 4.33 -7.81
N ILE A 91 10.69 5.64 -7.68
CA ILE A 91 9.53 6.46 -8.06
C ILE A 91 9.82 7.13 -9.40
N THR A 92 8.92 6.93 -10.35
CA THR A 92 8.91 7.60 -11.65
C THR A 92 7.61 8.37 -11.82
N ASN A 93 7.45 9.16 -12.90
CA ASN A 93 6.20 9.88 -13.15
C ASN A 93 4.97 8.97 -13.32
N GLN A 94 5.16 7.71 -13.75
CA GLN A 94 4.05 6.81 -14.05
C GLN A 94 3.84 5.74 -12.98
N MET A 95 4.92 5.35 -12.29
CA MET A 95 4.94 4.14 -11.49
C MET A 95 5.89 4.24 -10.31
N THR A 96 5.45 3.66 -9.21
CA THR A 96 6.20 3.49 -7.97
C THR A 96 6.55 2.02 -7.82
N ASN A 97 7.84 1.73 -7.68
CA ASN A 97 8.36 0.40 -7.42
C ASN A 97 8.86 0.36 -5.98
N VAL A 98 8.47 -0.68 -5.25
CA VAL A 98 8.91 -0.96 -3.89
C VAL A 98 9.53 -2.36 -3.84
N TYR A 99 10.57 -2.50 -3.04
CA TYR A 99 11.28 -3.74 -2.86
C TYR A 99 11.30 -4.11 -1.39
N PHE A 100 10.66 -5.23 -1.06
CA PHE A 100 10.59 -5.76 0.30
C PHE A 100 11.53 -6.94 0.48
N LYS A 101 12.34 -6.92 1.53
CA LYS A 101 13.09 -8.08 2.00
C LYS A 101 12.31 -8.73 3.14
N ILE A 102 11.82 -9.93 2.88
CA ILE A 102 10.99 -10.72 3.79
C ILE A 102 11.84 -11.81 4.41
N ASN A 103 11.77 -11.97 5.73
CA ASN A 103 12.55 -12.94 6.51
C ASN A 103 14.08 -12.85 6.34
N GLY A 104 14.58 -11.74 5.77
CA GLY A 104 16.00 -11.45 5.57
C GLY A 104 16.59 -11.94 4.23
N ASP A 105 15.90 -12.82 3.51
CA ASP A 105 16.46 -13.52 2.34
C ASP A 105 15.54 -13.55 1.11
N VAL A 106 14.25 -13.27 1.26
CA VAL A 106 13.30 -13.26 0.14
C VAL A 106 13.02 -11.84 -0.31
N LEU A 107 13.42 -11.50 -1.54
CA LEU A 107 13.17 -10.19 -2.12
C LEU A 107 11.90 -10.21 -2.99
N VAL A 108 10.92 -9.38 -2.62
CA VAL A 108 9.66 -9.19 -3.36
C VAL A 108 9.68 -7.80 -4.00
N HIS A 109 9.47 -7.75 -5.31
CA HIS A 109 9.27 -6.52 -6.07
C HIS A 109 7.78 -6.31 -6.31
N VAL A 110 7.29 -5.14 -5.90
CA VAL A 110 5.92 -4.69 -6.19
C VAL A 110 5.97 -3.36 -6.94
N SER A 111 5.07 -3.18 -7.90
CA SER A 111 4.95 -1.92 -8.63
C SER A 111 3.51 -1.49 -8.81
N TYR A 112 3.24 -0.20 -8.68
CA TYR A 112 1.91 0.40 -8.82
C TYR A 112 1.91 1.56 -9.81
N LEU A 113 0.81 1.74 -10.51
CA LEU A 113 0.58 2.93 -11.31
C LEU A 113 0.26 4.11 -10.39
N ASN A 114 1.00 5.21 -10.48
CA ASN A 114 0.82 6.34 -9.54
C ASN A 114 -0.56 6.98 -9.64
N LYS A 115 -1.18 6.95 -10.83
CA LYS A 115 -2.48 7.58 -11.09
C LYS A 115 -3.65 6.79 -10.50
N SER A 116 -3.69 5.47 -10.72
CA SER A 116 -4.79 4.61 -10.27
C SER A 116 -4.51 3.94 -8.93
N GLY A 117 -3.23 3.81 -8.55
CA GLY A 117 -2.81 3.02 -7.41
C GLY A 117 -3.02 1.51 -7.60
N GLU A 118 -3.35 1.07 -8.82
CA GLU A 118 -3.49 -0.34 -9.18
C GLU A 118 -2.12 -1.00 -9.21
N MET A 119 -2.08 -2.24 -8.73
CA MET A 119 -0.87 -3.05 -8.80
C MET A 119 -0.62 -3.45 -10.25
N TYR A 120 0.54 -3.08 -10.78
CA TYR A 120 1.01 -3.50 -12.09
C TYR A 120 1.85 -4.77 -12.04
N LYS A 121 2.53 -5.03 -10.91
CA LYS A 121 3.40 -6.19 -10.76
C LYS A 121 3.60 -6.57 -9.30
N CYS A 122 3.67 -7.88 -9.05
CA CYS A 122 4.17 -8.46 -7.81
C CYS A 122 4.94 -9.73 -8.17
N ARG A 123 6.22 -9.82 -7.79
CA ARG A 123 7.07 -10.97 -8.13
C ARG A 123 8.28 -11.11 -7.21
N LEU A 124 8.83 -12.33 -7.16
CA LEU A 124 10.12 -12.58 -6.54
C LEU A 124 11.27 -12.00 -7.40
N ARG A 125 12.32 -11.53 -6.72
CA ARG A 125 13.57 -11.04 -7.33
C ARG A 125 14.79 -11.60 -6.61
N GLN A 126 15.95 -11.52 -7.24
CA GLN A 126 17.25 -11.69 -6.59
C GLN A 126 17.91 -10.32 -6.43
N GLU A 127 18.79 -10.17 -5.44
CA GLU A 127 19.50 -8.92 -5.16
C GLU A 127 20.27 -8.38 -6.37
N LYS A 128 20.87 -9.27 -7.18
CA LYS A 128 21.57 -8.88 -8.43
C LYS A 128 20.64 -8.15 -9.41
N GLN A 129 19.36 -8.54 -9.49
CA GLN A 129 18.41 -7.84 -10.35
C GLN A 129 17.99 -6.49 -9.77
N LEU A 130 17.90 -6.35 -8.44
CA LEU A 130 17.66 -5.04 -7.81
C LEU A 130 18.77 -4.05 -8.17
N VAL A 131 20.03 -4.44 -8.05
CA VAL A 131 21.17 -3.58 -8.44
C VAL A 131 21.07 -3.14 -9.91
N ALA A 132 20.68 -4.05 -10.80
CA ALA A 132 20.50 -3.72 -12.21
C ALA A 132 19.31 -2.78 -12.46
N ASP A 133 18.20 -2.95 -11.72
CA ASP A 133 17.02 -2.09 -11.82
C ASP A 133 17.34 -0.67 -11.30
N LEU A 134 18.13 -0.55 -10.22
CA LEU A 134 18.63 0.73 -9.71
C LEU A 134 19.54 1.45 -10.71
N ALA A 135 20.49 0.73 -11.31
CA ALA A 135 21.41 1.31 -12.30
C ALA A 135 20.69 1.83 -13.55
N LYS A 136 19.51 1.29 -13.88
CA LYS A 136 18.66 1.79 -14.97
C LYS A 136 17.86 3.02 -14.56
N ALA A 137 17.42 3.09 -13.31
CA ALA A 137 16.66 4.23 -12.79
C ALA A 137 17.51 5.49 -12.59
N SER A 138 18.82 5.35 -12.40
CA SER A 138 19.76 6.48 -12.26
C SER A 138 20.25 7.09 -13.58
N LYS A 139 19.71 6.67 -14.73
CA LYS A 139 20.04 7.19 -16.07
C LYS A 139 18.89 7.98 -16.63
#